data_AF-A0A1X3H3P1-F1
#
_entry.id   AF-A0A1X3H3P1-F1
#
_cell.length_a   1.000
_cell.length_b   1.000
_cell.length_c   1.000
_cell.angle_alpha   90.00
_cell.angle_beta   90.00
_cell.angle_gamma   90.00
#
_symmetry.space_group_name_H-M   'P 1'
#
loop_
_entity.id
_entity.type
_entity.pdbx_description
1 polymer ?
#
loop_
_entity_poly.entity_id
_entity_poly.type
_entity_poly.pdbx_seq_one_letter_code
_entity_poly.pdbx_strand_id
1 'polypeptide(L)'
;MAADVPDVVILLDRNVVSEIVERFEDGKRIGSRSEFLDLLADKSVRLNPVLFAMEGNVRAMPTRELVRQQLDEVAAKLRKALPQAQLVLGSDSLRGALGLIDESRQGFERKQAFLMRIAPALAAPVGRKNVPARSAEIMAAANACGVARSSLVVLAALSSAVVPNGQSPAKRVLKFKAGYAEEDAYNALVDLRALEMLIYLFSWFPSVPTTFFTADRNLALLWSGLRASDFEARGRGVRCSLSPVEQLLPGAYANQWRSWAESPLTRETTLEHP
;
A
#
# COMPACT_ATOMS: atom_id res chain seq x y z
N MET A 1 -10.81 17.75 -27.62
CA MET A 1 -11.03 18.22 -26.24
C MET A 1 -10.29 17.27 -25.33
N ALA A 2 -9.11 17.66 -24.84
CA ALA A 2 -8.41 16.89 -23.84
C ALA A 2 -9.17 17.08 -22.53
N ALA A 3 -9.65 16.00 -21.91
CA ALA A 3 -10.20 16.08 -20.57
C ALA A 3 -9.13 16.71 -19.67
N ASP A 4 -9.43 17.86 -19.06
CA ASP A 4 -8.64 18.35 -17.95
C ASP A 4 -8.59 17.22 -16.93
N VAL A 5 -7.39 16.79 -16.57
CA VAL A 5 -7.23 15.93 -15.42
C VAL A 5 -7.73 16.80 -14.27
N PRO A 6 -8.77 16.37 -13.50
CA PRO A 6 -9.24 17.17 -12.38
C PRO A 6 -8.08 17.54 -11.46
N ASP A 7 -8.25 18.57 -10.63
CA ASP A 7 -7.26 18.99 -9.61
C ASP A 7 -7.03 17.86 -8.58
N VAL A 8 -6.32 16.83 -9.01
CA VAL A 8 -6.08 15.56 -8.33
C VAL A 8 -4.61 15.50 -7.96
N VAL A 9 -4.33 15.17 -6.70
CA VAL A 9 -2.99 14.83 -6.24
C VAL A 9 -2.71 13.37 -6.60
N ILE A 10 -1.69 13.15 -7.42
CA ILE A 10 -1.23 11.83 -7.86
C ILE A 10 -0.07 11.40 -6.97
N LEU A 11 -0.29 10.36 -6.15
CA LEU A 11 0.76 9.68 -5.40
C LEU A 11 1.54 8.76 -6.33
N LEU A 12 2.87 8.77 -6.22
CA LEU A 12 3.76 8.01 -7.08
C LEU A 12 4.65 7.07 -6.25
N ASP A 13 4.61 5.77 -6.57
CA ASP A 13 5.60 4.80 -6.09
C ASP A 13 6.92 4.89 -6.88
N ARG A 14 7.93 4.11 -6.47
CA ARG A 14 9.26 4.12 -7.13
C ARG A 14 9.23 3.67 -8.58
N ASN A 15 8.39 2.70 -8.91
CA ASN A 15 8.31 2.15 -10.25
C ASN A 15 7.73 3.17 -11.22
N VAL A 16 6.64 3.86 -10.84
CA VAL A 16 6.02 4.89 -11.67
C VAL A 16 6.94 6.09 -11.85
N VAL A 17 7.66 6.52 -10.82
CA VAL A 17 8.67 7.59 -10.99
C VAL A 17 9.74 7.18 -12.00
N SER A 18 10.26 5.95 -11.90
CA SER A 18 11.27 5.45 -12.84
C SER A 18 10.74 5.47 -14.27
N GLU A 19 9.51 4.99 -14.49
CA GLU A 19 8.86 5.03 -15.80
C GLU A 19 8.65 6.46 -16.31
N ILE A 20 8.26 7.41 -15.45
CA ILE A 20 8.13 8.82 -15.85
C ILE A 20 9.48 9.37 -16.32
N VAL A 21 10.55 9.13 -15.55
CA VAL A 21 11.89 9.69 -15.85
C VAL A 21 12.48 9.09 -17.11
N GLU A 22 12.20 7.82 -17.41
CA GLU A 22 12.67 7.16 -18.64
C GLU A 22 11.86 7.58 -19.87
N ARG A 23 10.59 7.98 -19.68
CA ARG A 23 9.63 8.20 -20.76
C ARG A 23 9.46 9.66 -21.17
N PHE A 24 9.81 10.61 -20.31
CA PHE A 24 9.59 12.03 -20.58
C PHE A 24 10.88 12.85 -20.54
N GLU A 25 11.02 13.74 -21.52
CA GLU A 25 12.04 14.79 -21.56
C GLU A 25 11.35 16.13 -21.85
N ASP A 26 11.52 17.10 -20.94
CA ASP A 26 10.91 18.44 -21.00
C ASP A 26 9.39 18.42 -21.24
N GLY A 27 8.68 17.46 -20.63
CA GLY A 27 7.22 17.32 -20.71
C GLY A 27 6.73 16.47 -21.88
N LYS A 28 7.64 16.14 -22.81
CA LYS A 28 7.31 15.42 -24.04
C LYS A 28 7.67 13.96 -23.93
N ARG A 29 6.84 13.11 -24.54
CA ARG A 29 7.07 11.67 -24.60
C ARG A 29 8.28 11.36 -25.48
N ILE A 30 9.16 10.50 -24.99
CA ILE A 30 10.25 9.87 -25.74
C ILE A 30 9.74 8.51 -26.22
N GLY A 31 9.81 8.25 -27.53
CA GLY A 31 9.39 6.98 -28.14
C GLY A 31 7.97 6.93 -28.72
N SER A 32 7.60 5.79 -29.32
CA SER A 32 6.41 5.66 -30.19
C SER A 32 5.21 4.97 -29.55
N ARG A 33 5.41 4.16 -28.50
CA ARG A 33 4.33 3.38 -27.88
C ARG A 33 3.50 4.25 -26.93
N SER A 34 2.17 4.22 -27.07
CA SER A 34 1.29 4.93 -26.13
C SER A 34 0.89 4.06 -24.93
N GLU A 35 0.97 4.62 -23.73
CA GLU A 35 0.68 3.95 -22.46
C GLU A 35 0.02 4.91 -21.46
N PHE A 36 -0.44 4.38 -20.32
CA PHE A 36 -1.22 5.11 -19.31
C PHE A 36 -0.58 6.43 -18.84
N LEU A 37 0.75 6.47 -18.69
CA LEU A 37 1.45 7.68 -18.25
C LEU A 37 1.46 8.80 -19.30
N ASP A 38 1.13 8.52 -20.57
CA ASP A 38 1.00 9.56 -21.60
C ASP A 38 -0.07 10.61 -21.25
N LEU A 39 -0.99 10.29 -20.33
CA LEU A 39 -1.97 11.22 -19.79
C LEU A 39 -1.32 12.41 -19.05
N LEU A 40 -0.05 12.30 -18.65
CA LEU A 40 0.72 13.34 -17.97
C LEU A 40 1.47 14.27 -18.93
N ALA A 41 1.59 13.91 -20.22
CA ALA A 41 2.34 14.67 -21.20
C ALA A 41 1.79 16.09 -21.38
N ASP A 42 2.66 17.10 -21.30
CA ASP A 42 2.31 18.53 -21.45
C ASP A 42 1.10 18.98 -20.61
N LYS A 43 0.94 18.41 -19.41
CA LYS A 43 -0.18 18.71 -18.49
C LYS A 43 0.31 19.31 -17.18
N SER A 44 -0.46 20.26 -16.64
CA SER A 44 -0.28 20.72 -15.27
C SER A 44 -0.97 19.78 -14.30
N VAL A 45 -0.25 18.73 -13.88
CA VAL A 45 -0.70 17.72 -12.91
C VAL A 45 -0.05 17.95 -11.56
N ARG A 46 -0.71 17.56 -10.47
CA ARG A 46 -0.16 17.63 -9.11
C ARG A 46 0.42 16.29 -8.70
N LEU A 47 1.73 16.23 -8.49
CA LEU A 47 2.45 15.00 -8.17
C LEU A 47 2.95 15.04 -6.72
N ASN A 48 2.75 13.96 -5.98
CA ASN A 48 3.29 13.78 -4.65
C ASN A 48 4.16 12.51 -4.60
N PRO A 49 5.49 12.65 -4.61
CA PRO A 49 6.42 11.52 -4.61
C PRO A 49 6.74 10.99 -3.19
N VAL A 50 5.87 11.21 -2.20
CA VAL A 50 6.13 10.75 -0.82
C VAL A 50 6.33 9.24 -0.72
N LEU A 51 5.57 8.45 -1.49
CA LEU A 51 5.68 6.99 -1.47
C LEU A 51 7.03 6.51 -2.01
N PHE A 52 7.57 7.14 -3.06
CA PHE A 52 8.93 6.89 -3.57
C PHE A 52 9.99 6.95 -2.46
N ALA A 53 9.91 7.99 -1.63
CA ALA A 53 10.89 8.22 -0.58
C ALA A 53 10.68 7.30 0.63
N MET A 54 9.42 6.92 0.91
CA MET A 54 9.07 5.98 1.97
C MET A 54 9.48 4.53 1.66
N GLU A 55 9.44 4.14 0.38
CA GLU A 55 9.90 2.83 -0.07
C GLU A 55 11.40 2.63 0.22
N GLY A 56 12.19 3.72 0.12
CA GLY A 56 13.62 3.68 0.31
C GLY A 56 14.34 2.99 -0.85
N ASN A 57 15.67 3.12 -0.90
CA ASN A 57 16.54 2.35 -1.80
C ASN A 57 17.33 1.29 -1.02
N VAL A 58 17.32 1.40 0.31
CA VAL A 58 17.79 0.39 1.24
C VAL A 58 16.56 -0.46 1.56
N ARG A 59 16.69 -1.79 1.53
CA ARG A 59 15.62 -2.75 1.84
C ARG A 59 15.30 -2.78 3.35
N ALA A 60 15.21 -1.61 3.94
CA ALA A 60 15.03 -1.33 5.36
C ALA A 60 14.37 0.05 5.51
N MET A 61 13.70 0.28 6.65
CA MET A 61 13.04 1.54 6.96
C MET A 61 14.02 2.73 6.81
N PRO A 62 13.76 3.68 5.89
CA PRO A 62 14.69 4.79 5.66
C PRO A 62 14.75 5.73 6.88
N THR A 63 15.89 6.38 7.08
CA THR A 63 16.02 7.44 8.09
C THR A 63 15.36 8.72 7.58
N ARG A 64 15.05 9.66 8.48
CA ARG A 64 14.47 10.97 8.11
C ARG A 64 15.35 11.70 7.09
N GLU A 65 16.66 11.65 7.30
CA GLU A 65 17.66 12.26 6.42
C GLU A 65 17.64 11.63 5.03
N LEU A 66 17.57 10.29 4.97
CA LEU A 66 17.49 9.57 3.71
C LEU A 66 16.18 9.86 2.97
N VAL A 67 15.04 9.91 3.67
CA VAL A 67 13.75 10.29 3.07
C VAL A 67 13.84 11.69 2.46
N ARG A 68 14.39 12.67 3.19
CA ARG A 68 14.56 14.04 2.68
C ARG A 68 15.45 14.07 1.45
N GLN A 69 16.60 13.40 1.48
CA GLN A 69 17.51 13.31 0.35
C GLN A 69 16.82 12.69 -0.88
N GLN A 70 16.07 11.61 -0.68
CA GLN A 70 15.35 10.95 -1.77
C GLN A 70 14.24 11.83 -2.36
N LEU A 71 13.56 12.61 -1.52
CA LEU A 71 12.56 13.59 -1.99
C LEU A 71 13.19 14.71 -2.81
N ASP A 72 14.34 15.23 -2.40
CA ASP A 72 15.06 16.25 -3.16
C ASP A 72 15.51 15.69 -4.53
N GLU A 73 16.06 14.47 -4.53
CA GLU A 73 16.50 13.78 -5.74
C GLU A 73 15.33 13.53 -6.72
N VAL A 74 14.23 12.95 -6.23
CA VAL A 74 13.08 12.65 -7.09
C VAL A 74 12.39 13.92 -7.56
N ALA A 75 12.34 14.97 -6.74
CA ALA A 75 11.79 16.26 -7.14
C ALA A 75 12.58 16.87 -8.30
N ALA A 76 13.92 16.79 -8.27
CA ALA A 76 14.76 17.24 -9.38
C ALA A 76 14.49 16.45 -10.66
N LYS A 77 14.41 15.11 -10.55
CA LYS A 77 14.11 14.22 -11.69
C LYS A 77 12.75 14.49 -12.30
N LEU A 78 11.70 14.61 -11.48
CA LEU A 78 10.35 14.88 -11.94
C LEU A 78 10.20 16.27 -12.58
N ARG A 79 10.88 17.31 -12.03
CA ARG A 79 10.87 18.64 -12.65
C ARG A 79 11.52 18.66 -14.03
N LYS A 80 12.58 17.87 -14.23
CA LYS A 80 13.21 17.71 -15.54
C LYS A 80 12.30 16.96 -16.52
N ALA A 81 11.70 15.85 -16.08
CA ALA A 81 10.85 15.03 -16.92
C ALA A 81 9.53 15.71 -17.29
N LEU A 82 8.88 16.38 -16.32
CA LEU A 82 7.55 16.99 -16.43
C LEU A 82 7.57 18.42 -15.85
N PRO A 83 8.09 19.42 -16.57
CA PRO A 83 8.30 20.78 -16.05
C PRO A 83 7.00 21.54 -15.73
N GLN A 84 5.87 21.14 -16.32
CA GLN A 84 4.56 21.73 -16.04
C GLN A 84 3.85 21.11 -14.82
N ALA A 85 4.37 19.99 -14.31
CA ALA A 85 3.82 19.33 -13.15
C ALA A 85 4.15 20.11 -11.87
N GLN A 86 3.15 20.20 -10.99
CA GLN A 86 3.28 20.81 -9.68
C GLN A 86 3.64 19.74 -8.65
N LEU A 87 4.79 19.87 -8.00
CA LEU A 87 5.17 18.96 -6.93
C LEU A 87 4.53 19.38 -5.61
N VAL A 88 3.65 18.54 -5.06
CA VAL A 88 3.00 18.73 -3.77
C VAL A 88 3.93 18.20 -2.68
N LEU A 89 4.92 19.02 -2.34
CA LEU A 89 5.93 18.75 -1.31
C LEU A 89 5.90 19.88 -0.27
N GLY A 90 4.83 19.94 0.51
CA GLY A 90 4.74 20.91 1.62
C GLY A 90 5.59 20.45 2.82
N SER A 91 6.20 21.38 3.55
CA SER A 91 6.93 21.10 4.79
C SER A 91 6.08 20.34 5.81
N ASP A 92 4.78 20.63 5.84
CA ASP A 92 3.82 19.95 6.72
C ASP A 92 3.44 18.56 6.21
N SER A 93 3.39 18.36 4.89
CA SER A 93 3.19 17.05 4.26
C SER A 93 4.39 16.12 4.52
N LEU A 94 5.61 16.66 4.48
CA LEU A 94 6.83 15.92 4.81
C LEU A 94 6.87 15.58 6.30
N ARG A 95 6.53 16.53 7.17
CA ARG A 95 6.48 16.30 8.62
C ARG A 95 5.45 15.24 8.99
N GLY A 96 4.27 15.29 8.37
CA GLY A 96 3.22 14.28 8.56
C GLY A 96 3.67 12.89 8.08
N ALA A 97 4.27 12.79 6.90
CA ALA A 97 4.79 11.53 6.37
C ALA A 97 5.92 10.94 7.23
N LEU A 98 6.86 11.78 7.68
CA LEU A 98 7.94 11.36 8.57
C LEU A 98 7.41 10.94 9.95
N GLY A 99 6.40 11.65 10.49
CA GLY A 99 5.69 11.25 11.70
C GLY A 99 5.12 9.84 11.57
N LEU A 100 4.38 9.57 10.49
CA LEU A 100 3.82 8.26 10.20
C LEU A 100 4.90 7.18 10.02
N ILE A 101 6.06 7.50 9.43
CA ILE A 101 7.18 6.56 9.29
C ILE A 101 7.75 6.14 10.64
N ASP A 102 8.04 7.11 11.51
CA ASP A 102 8.66 6.82 12.79
C ASP A 102 7.70 6.10 13.73
N GLU A 103 6.44 6.55 13.73
CA GLU A 103 5.36 5.97 14.51
C GLU A 103 4.99 4.56 14.04
N SER A 104 5.21 4.23 12.77
CA SER A 104 4.93 2.90 12.20
C SER A 104 6.08 1.90 12.34
N ARG A 105 7.29 2.29 12.78
CA ARG A 105 8.48 1.42 12.81
C ARG A 105 8.28 0.13 13.60
N GLN A 106 7.81 0.24 14.86
CA GLN A 106 7.53 -0.94 15.69
C GLN A 106 6.38 -1.77 15.12
N GLY A 107 5.37 -1.12 14.53
CA GLY A 107 4.28 -1.82 13.85
C GLY A 107 4.78 -2.60 12.62
N PHE A 108 5.72 -2.03 11.89
CA PHE A 108 6.31 -2.63 10.69
C PHE A 108 7.10 -3.90 11.03
N GLU A 109 7.95 -3.86 12.06
CA GLU A 109 8.70 -5.03 12.53
C GLU A 109 7.77 -6.18 12.98
N ARG A 110 6.69 -5.85 13.71
CA ARG A 110 5.66 -6.83 14.08
C ARG A 110 4.98 -7.46 12.87
N LYS A 111 4.62 -6.64 11.87
CA LYS A 111 4.03 -7.12 10.60
C LYS A 111 5.04 -7.97 9.81
N GLN A 112 6.33 -7.66 9.85
CA GLN A 112 7.39 -8.40 9.17
C GLN A 112 7.56 -9.79 9.80
N ALA A 113 7.68 -9.84 11.13
CA ALA A 113 7.74 -11.08 11.89
C ALA A 113 6.50 -11.96 11.64
N PHE A 114 5.32 -11.34 11.55
CA PHE A 114 4.07 -12.02 11.19
C PHE A 114 4.15 -12.67 9.81
N LEU A 115 4.54 -11.91 8.77
CA LEU A 115 4.67 -12.44 7.40
C LEU A 115 5.69 -13.59 7.32
N MET A 116 6.85 -13.42 7.94
CA MET A 116 7.89 -14.45 8.00
C MET A 116 7.39 -15.73 8.65
N ARG A 117 6.58 -15.61 9.71
CA ARG A 117 6.02 -16.76 10.43
C ARG A 117 5.01 -17.55 9.60
N ILE A 118 4.16 -16.88 8.82
CA ILE A 118 3.12 -17.56 8.01
C ILE A 118 3.60 -17.97 6.61
N ALA A 119 4.71 -17.40 6.12
CA ALA A 119 5.20 -17.64 4.77
C ALA A 119 5.38 -19.12 4.42
N PRO A 120 5.95 -19.98 5.30
CA PRO A 120 6.09 -21.41 4.99
C PRO A 120 4.74 -22.11 4.74
N ALA A 121 3.71 -21.74 5.51
CA ALA A 121 2.38 -22.31 5.41
C ALA A 121 1.61 -21.81 4.17
N LEU A 122 2.00 -20.66 3.62
CA LEU A 122 1.32 -19.98 2.52
C LEU A 122 2.15 -19.91 1.23
N ALA A 123 3.31 -20.56 1.15
CA ALA A 123 4.10 -20.64 -0.07
C ALA A 123 3.31 -21.34 -1.20
N ALA A 124 2.80 -22.54 -0.94
CA ALA A 124 1.95 -23.26 -1.88
C ALA A 124 0.47 -22.77 -1.83
N PRO A 125 -0.33 -22.98 -2.89
CA PRO A 125 -1.78 -22.83 -2.79
C PRO A 125 -2.37 -23.72 -1.69
N VAL A 126 -3.28 -23.15 -0.89
CA VAL A 126 -3.94 -23.90 0.19
C VAL A 126 -5.12 -24.68 -0.37
N GLY A 127 -5.11 -26.00 -0.20
CA GLY A 127 -6.24 -26.84 -0.60
C GLY A 127 -7.47 -26.59 0.28
N ARG A 128 -8.68 -26.66 -0.30
CA ARG A 128 -9.97 -26.33 0.37
C ARG A 128 -10.13 -26.94 1.76
N LYS A 129 -9.76 -28.21 1.94
CA LYS A 129 -9.83 -28.93 3.23
C LYS A 129 -8.94 -28.34 4.34
N ASN A 130 -7.85 -27.67 3.96
CA ASN A 130 -6.86 -27.10 4.88
C ASN A 130 -7.13 -25.62 5.18
N VAL A 131 -8.03 -24.96 4.45
CA VAL A 131 -8.32 -23.53 4.62
C VAL A 131 -8.68 -23.17 6.07
N PRO A 132 -9.59 -23.90 6.76
CA PRO A 132 -9.92 -23.57 8.15
C PRO A 132 -8.70 -23.60 9.09
N ALA A 133 -7.84 -24.61 8.94
CA ALA A 133 -6.63 -24.73 9.74
C ALA A 133 -5.64 -23.59 9.46
N ARG A 134 -5.46 -23.21 8.17
CA ARG A 134 -4.57 -22.12 7.79
C ARG A 134 -5.10 -20.75 8.21
N SER A 135 -6.41 -20.52 8.13
CA SER A 135 -7.02 -19.29 8.65
C SER A 135 -6.82 -19.16 10.16
N ALA A 136 -6.95 -20.25 10.92
CA ALA A 136 -6.68 -20.25 12.36
C ALA A 136 -5.20 -19.99 12.68
N GLU A 137 -4.28 -20.58 11.92
CA GLU A 137 -2.82 -20.34 12.04
C GLU A 137 -2.47 -18.87 11.77
N ILE A 138 -3.05 -18.27 10.73
CA ILE A 138 -2.88 -16.84 10.41
C ILE A 138 -3.35 -15.97 11.59
N MET A 139 -4.53 -16.25 12.14
CA MET A 139 -5.04 -15.49 13.29
C MET A 139 -4.18 -15.65 14.53
N ALA A 140 -3.71 -16.87 14.80
CA ALA A 140 -2.81 -17.15 15.92
C ALA A 140 -1.46 -16.43 15.76
N ALA A 141 -0.89 -16.45 14.56
CA ALA A 141 0.34 -15.73 14.24
C ALA A 141 0.16 -14.21 14.39
N ALA A 142 -0.96 -13.65 13.93
CA ALA A 142 -1.28 -12.23 14.09
C ALA A 142 -1.29 -11.83 15.56
N ASN A 143 -1.99 -12.59 16.42
CA ASN A 143 -2.01 -12.32 17.86
C ASN A 143 -0.62 -12.44 18.49
N ALA A 144 0.13 -13.51 18.17
CA ALA A 144 1.44 -13.77 18.75
C ALA A 144 2.48 -12.71 18.35
N CYS A 145 2.33 -12.11 17.17
CA CYS A 145 3.18 -11.03 16.69
C CYS A 145 2.65 -9.64 17.06
N GLY A 146 1.53 -9.51 17.76
CA GLY A 146 0.94 -8.21 18.12
C GLY A 146 0.47 -7.40 16.89
N VAL A 147 -0.04 -8.09 15.87
CA VAL A 147 -0.60 -7.49 14.65
C VAL A 147 -2.12 -7.53 14.72
N ALA A 148 -2.76 -6.37 14.54
CA ALA A 148 -4.21 -6.26 14.56
C ALA A 148 -4.85 -7.14 13.48
N ARG A 149 -5.88 -7.92 13.85
CA ARG A 149 -6.60 -8.81 12.92
C ARG A 149 -7.34 -8.06 11.81
N SER A 150 -7.64 -6.78 12.04
CA SER A 150 -8.24 -5.85 11.08
C SER A 150 -7.22 -5.24 10.10
N SER A 151 -5.92 -5.44 10.31
CA SER A 151 -4.89 -4.84 9.45
C SER A 151 -4.91 -5.41 8.02
N LEU A 152 -4.48 -4.58 7.06
CA LEU A 152 -4.42 -4.98 5.65
C LEU A 152 -3.52 -6.20 5.43
N VAL A 153 -2.42 -6.34 6.18
CA VAL A 153 -1.51 -7.49 6.07
C VAL A 153 -2.17 -8.80 6.49
N VAL A 154 -3.01 -8.78 7.54
CA VAL A 154 -3.75 -9.98 7.97
C VAL A 154 -4.86 -10.33 6.96
N LEU A 155 -5.56 -9.33 6.43
CA LEU A 155 -6.54 -9.53 5.37
C LEU A 155 -5.88 -10.12 4.10
N ALA A 156 -4.73 -9.58 3.70
CA ALA A 156 -3.96 -10.07 2.56
C ALA A 156 -3.48 -11.53 2.75
N ALA A 157 -3.03 -11.88 3.96
CA ALA A 157 -2.66 -13.24 4.33
C ALA A 157 -3.87 -14.20 4.26
N LEU A 158 -5.01 -13.80 4.82
CA LEU A 158 -6.25 -14.57 4.72
C LEU A 158 -6.68 -14.78 3.27
N SER A 159 -6.71 -13.71 2.47
CA SER A 159 -7.01 -13.77 1.05
C SER A 159 -6.12 -14.78 0.30
N SER A 160 -4.83 -14.81 0.66
CA SER A 160 -3.86 -15.75 0.09
C SER A 160 -4.15 -17.22 0.41
N ALA A 161 -4.81 -17.50 1.54
CA ALA A 161 -5.17 -18.85 1.96
C ALA A 161 -6.53 -19.30 1.41
N VAL A 162 -7.51 -18.40 1.33
CA VAL A 162 -8.92 -18.74 1.05
C VAL A 162 -9.26 -18.73 -0.45
N VAL A 163 -8.55 -17.94 -1.25
CA VAL A 163 -8.81 -17.87 -2.70
C VAL A 163 -8.25 -19.11 -3.39
N PRO A 164 -9.07 -19.85 -4.15
CA PRO A 164 -8.64 -21.10 -4.79
C PRO A 164 -7.42 -20.95 -5.70
N ASN A 165 -6.60 -22.01 -5.76
CA ASN A 165 -5.45 -22.13 -6.65
C ASN A 165 -4.40 -21.01 -6.52
N GLY A 166 -4.40 -20.27 -5.40
CA GLY A 166 -3.45 -19.18 -5.16
C GLY A 166 -3.62 -18.00 -6.13
N GLN A 167 -4.82 -17.83 -6.72
CA GLN A 167 -5.09 -16.77 -7.69
C GLN A 167 -5.39 -15.41 -7.04
N SER A 168 -5.28 -15.30 -5.72
CA SER A 168 -5.47 -14.03 -5.01
C SER A 168 -4.44 -12.99 -5.46
N PRO A 169 -4.88 -11.77 -5.83
CA PRO A 169 -3.98 -10.63 -5.99
C PRO A 169 -3.12 -10.39 -4.74
N ALA A 170 -3.68 -10.59 -3.54
CA ALA A 170 -2.95 -10.44 -2.29
C ALA A 170 -1.77 -11.42 -2.19
N LYS A 171 -1.93 -12.68 -2.62
CA LYS A 171 -0.82 -13.64 -2.64
C LYS A 171 0.31 -13.19 -3.57
N ARG A 172 -0.02 -12.52 -4.68
CA ARG A 172 0.95 -11.99 -5.64
C ARG A 172 1.60 -10.69 -5.20
N VAL A 173 0.96 -9.93 -4.31
CA VAL A 173 1.58 -8.80 -3.57
C VAL A 173 2.53 -9.34 -2.51
N LEU A 174 2.08 -10.30 -1.69
CA LEU A 174 2.87 -10.88 -0.60
C LEU A 174 4.04 -11.75 -1.09
N LYS A 175 3.93 -12.35 -2.28
CA LYS A 175 4.98 -13.13 -2.98
C LYS A 175 5.56 -14.28 -2.14
N PHE A 176 4.73 -14.93 -1.31
CA PHE A 176 5.14 -16.09 -0.52
C PHE A 176 5.75 -17.19 -1.41
N LYS A 177 6.94 -17.66 -1.03
CA LYS A 177 7.72 -18.67 -1.76
C LYS A 177 8.56 -19.48 -0.78
N ALA A 178 9.14 -20.59 -1.25
CA ALA A 178 10.15 -21.31 -0.49
C ALA A 178 11.37 -20.38 -0.26
N GLY A 179 11.87 -20.33 0.97
CA GLY A 179 12.96 -19.43 1.34
C GLY A 179 12.57 -17.94 1.39
N TYR A 180 11.29 -17.64 1.66
CA TYR A 180 10.82 -16.28 1.91
C TYR A 180 11.66 -15.61 3.00
N ALA A 181 12.23 -14.45 2.68
CA ALA A 181 13.21 -13.75 3.52
C ALA A 181 12.68 -12.39 4.02
N GLU A 182 13.44 -11.77 4.93
CA GLU A 182 13.09 -10.48 5.51
C GLU A 182 12.91 -9.40 4.44
N GLU A 183 13.68 -9.45 3.35
CA GLU A 183 13.57 -8.53 2.22
C GLU A 183 12.26 -8.71 1.45
N ASP A 184 11.78 -9.95 1.30
CA ASP A 184 10.50 -10.21 0.66
C ASP A 184 9.35 -9.67 1.51
N ALA A 185 9.43 -9.88 2.84
CA ALA A 185 8.49 -9.33 3.79
C ALA A 185 8.50 -7.79 3.79
N TYR A 186 9.68 -7.17 3.76
CA TYR A 186 9.83 -5.72 3.68
C TYR A 186 9.15 -5.16 2.44
N ASN A 187 9.42 -5.72 1.26
CA ASN A 187 8.83 -5.26 0.00
C ASN A 187 7.29 -5.37 0.03
N ALA A 188 6.77 -6.52 0.48
CA ALA A 188 5.33 -6.72 0.60
C ALA A 188 4.66 -5.71 1.56
N LEU A 189 5.34 -5.35 2.65
CA LEU A 189 4.83 -4.36 3.61
C LEU A 189 4.92 -2.93 3.09
N VAL A 190 5.92 -2.60 2.27
CA VAL A 190 5.98 -1.30 1.58
C VAL A 190 4.80 -1.15 0.63
N ASP A 191 4.51 -2.18 -0.18
CA ASP A 191 3.36 -2.19 -1.09
C ASP A 191 2.04 -1.98 -0.33
N LEU A 192 1.84 -2.71 0.78
CA LEU A 192 0.65 -2.55 1.62
C LEU A 192 0.60 -1.18 2.30
N ARG A 193 1.74 -0.63 2.71
CA ARG A 193 1.81 0.70 3.34
C ARG A 193 1.41 1.81 2.37
N ALA A 194 1.67 1.67 1.07
CA ALA A 194 1.16 2.61 0.06
C ALA A 194 -0.38 2.70 0.09
N LEU A 195 -1.06 1.56 0.26
CA LEU A 195 -2.52 1.53 0.42
C LEU A 195 -2.96 2.10 1.76
N GLU A 196 -2.25 1.81 2.85
CA GLU A 196 -2.52 2.42 4.17
C GLU A 196 -2.43 3.95 4.07
N MET A 197 -1.39 4.49 3.42
CA MET A 197 -1.23 5.93 3.20
C MET A 197 -2.37 6.53 2.36
N LEU A 198 -2.85 5.82 1.36
CA LEU A 198 -4.00 6.25 0.56
C LEU A 198 -5.27 6.34 1.43
N ILE A 199 -5.51 5.37 2.31
CA ILE A 199 -6.60 5.41 3.30
C ILE A 199 -6.45 6.62 4.23
N TYR A 200 -5.24 6.91 4.70
CA TYR A 200 -4.96 8.08 5.52
C TYR A 200 -5.30 9.38 4.79
N LEU A 201 -4.91 9.51 3.53
CA LEU A 201 -5.18 10.71 2.74
C LEU A 201 -6.67 10.91 2.49
N PHE A 202 -7.42 9.84 2.18
CA PHE A 202 -8.87 9.93 2.06
C PHE A 202 -9.57 10.29 3.37
N SER A 203 -9.01 9.87 4.50
CA SER A 203 -9.61 10.13 5.83
C SER A 203 -9.32 11.54 6.34
N TRP A 204 -8.09 12.04 6.16
CA TRP A 204 -7.65 13.33 6.69
C TRP A 204 -7.84 14.50 5.72
N PHE A 205 -7.88 14.22 4.41
CA PHE A 205 -8.04 15.22 3.36
C PHE A 205 -9.17 14.85 2.39
N PRO A 206 -10.41 14.62 2.87
CA PRO A 206 -11.52 14.15 2.03
C PRO A 206 -11.92 15.13 0.92
N SER A 207 -11.57 16.42 1.06
CA SER A 207 -11.82 17.46 0.05
C SER A 207 -10.73 17.56 -1.02
N VAL A 208 -9.63 16.80 -0.91
CA VAL A 208 -8.52 16.80 -1.86
C VAL A 208 -8.61 15.54 -2.71
N PRO A 209 -9.08 15.62 -3.97
CA PRO A 209 -9.09 14.48 -4.86
C PRO A 209 -7.69 13.87 -4.95
N THR A 210 -7.57 12.60 -4.60
CA THR A 210 -6.27 11.90 -4.52
C THR A 210 -6.36 10.59 -5.28
N THR A 211 -5.33 10.28 -6.06
CA THR A 211 -5.19 8.99 -6.74
C THR A 211 -3.79 8.44 -6.51
N PHE A 212 -3.65 7.11 -6.61
CA PHE A 212 -2.38 6.41 -6.51
C PHE A 212 -2.06 5.75 -7.84
N PHE A 213 -0.91 6.10 -8.42
CA PHE A 213 -0.38 5.43 -9.62
C PHE A 213 0.65 4.39 -9.20
N THR A 214 0.44 3.16 -9.66
CA THR A 214 1.38 2.05 -9.50
C THR A 214 1.47 1.25 -10.80
N ALA A 215 2.66 0.75 -11.11
CA ALA A 215 2.87 -0.23 -12.17
C ALA A 215 2.55 -1.67 -11.71
N ASP A 216 2.37 -1.91 -10.39
CA ASP A 216 2.00 -3.23 -9.88
C ASP A 216 0.50 -3.50 -10.05
N ARG A 217 0.18 -4.27 -11.09
CA ARG A 217 -1.19 -4.73 -11.37
C ARG A 217 -1.84 -5.44 -10.18
N ASN A 218 -1.10 -6.24 -9.41
CA ASN A 218 -1.67 -6.99 -8.29
C ASN A 218 -1.99 -6.08 -7.11
N LEU A 219 -1.19 -5.03 -6.89
CA LEU A 219 -1.48 -3.99 -5.90
C LEU A 219 -2.75 -3.21 -6.28
N ALA A 220 -2.88 -2.82 -7.55
CA ALA A 220 -4.09 -2.18 -8.08
C ALA A 220 -5.34 -3.07 -7.96
N LEU A 221 -5.21 -4.36 -8.26
CA LEU A 221 -6.29 -5.35 -8.11
C LEU A 221 -6.65 -5.58 -6.64
N LEU A 222 -5.67 -5.62 -5.74
CA LEU A 222 -5.90 -5.71 -4.31
C LEU A 222 -6.71 -4.51 -3.82
N TRP A 223 -6.27 -3.29 -4.13
CA TRP A 223 -6.96 -2.05 -3.76
C TRP A 223 -8.41 -2.01 -4.29
N SER A 224 -8.58 -2.28 -5.58
CA SER A 224 -9.91 -2.31 -6.21
C SER A 224 -10.82 -3.38 -5.61
N GLY A 225 -10.23 -4.53 -5.25
CA GLY A 225 -10.93 -5.65 -4.65
C GLY A 225 -11.36 -5.42 -3.20
N LEU A 226 -10.64 -4.58 -2.43
CA LEU A 226 -10.96 -4.25 -1.04
C LEU A 226 -12.26 -3.44 -0.91
N ARG A 227 -12.59 -2.63 -1.93
CA ARG A 227 -13.72 -1.67 -1.94
C ARG A 227 -13.79 -0.87 -0.63
N ALA A 228 -12.68 -0.22 -0.28
CA ALA A 228 -12.61 0.65 0.87
C ALA A 228 -13.54 1.86 0.70
N SER A 229 -14.22 2.24 1.77
CA SER A 229 -15.22 3.33 1.82
C SER A 229 -15.35 3.89 3.23
N ASP A 230 -16.19 4.90 3.44
CA ASP A 230 -16.47 5.51 4.75
C ASP A 230 -15.20 5.91 5.52
N PHE A 231 -14.31 6.63 4.83
CA PHE A 231 -13.04 7.09 5.39
C PHE A 231 -13.28 8.19 6.42
N GLU A 232 -12.83 7.96 7.66
CA GLU A 232 -12.97 8.88 8.78
C GLU A 232 -11.64 9.01 9.54
N ALA A 233 -11.18 10.24 9.77
CA ALA A 233 -10.15 10.51 10.76
C ALA A 233 -10.73 10.39 12.18
N ARG A 234 -10.03 9.70 13.10
CA ARG A 234 -10.44 9.58 14.51
C ARG A 234 -9.23 9.68 15.44
N GLY A 235 -9.16 10.77 16.21
CA GLY A 235 -8.02 11.00 17.11
C GLY A 235 -6.71 11.03 16.32
N ARG A 236 -5.80 10.09 16.59
CA ARG A 236 -4.55 9.90 15.81
C ARG A 236 -4.65 8.84 14.71
N GLY A 237 -5.76 8.09 14.65
CA GLY A 237 -5.96 7.00 13.71
C GLY A 237 -6.95 7.33 12.60
N VAL A 238 -7.23 6.32 11.77
CA VAL A 238 -8.24 6.37 10.71
C VAL A 238 -9.14 5.15 10.79
N ARG A 239 -10.38 5.32 10.36
CA ARG A 239 -11.37 4.25 10.21
C ARG A 239 -11.84 4.23 8.76
N CYS A 240 -12.04 3.03 8.24
CA CYS A 240 -12.73 2.83 6.96
C CYS A 240 -13.53 1.53 6.98
N SER A 241 -14.54 1.47 6.13
CA SER A 241 -15.31 0.26 5.83
C SER A 241 -14.62 -0.51 4.69
N LEU A 242 -14.34 -1.79 4.90
CA LEU A 242 -13.85 -2.69 3.86
C LEU A 242 -14.96 -3.67 3.44
N SER A 243 -15.23 -3.72 2.13
CA SER A 243 -16.21 -4.64 1.53
C SER A 243 -15.56 -5.47 0.41
N PRO A 244 -14.65 -6.41 0.76
CA PRO A 244 -13.93 -7.19 -0.23
C PRO A 244 -14.84 -7.90 -1.22
N VAL A 245 -14.45 -7.93 -2.50
CA VAL A 245 -15.13 -8.76 -3.52
C VAL A 245 -14.87 -10.24 -3.29
N GLU A 246 -15.75 -11.10 -3.82
CA GLU A 246 -15.65 -12.57 -3.71
C GLU A 246 -14.29 -13.13 -4.19
N GLN A 247 -13.70 -12.50 -5.21
CA GLN A 247 -12.39 -12.89 -5.75
C GLN A 247 -11.22 -12.55 -4.81
N LEU A 248 -11.42 -11.65 -3.85
CA LEU A 248 -10.42 -11.29 -2.85
C LEU A 248 -10.66 -12.02 -1.52
N LEU A 249 -11.90 -12.10 -1.06
CA LEU A 249 -12.26 -12.78 0.17
C LEU A 249 -13.68 -13.34 0.04
N PRO A 250 -13.84 -14.64 -0.25
CA PRO A 250 -15.16 -15.22 -0.49
C PRO A 250 -16.10 -15.04 0.71
N GLY A 251 -17.39 -14.81 0.46
CA GLY A 251 -18.34 -14.25 1.43
C GLY A 251 -18.38 -14.94 2.79
N ALA A 252 -18.28 -16.27 2.85
CA ALA A 252 -18.23 -17.01 4.11
C ALA A 252 -17.02 -16.61 4.98
N TYR A 253 -15.86 -16.39 4.35
CA TYR A 253 -14.64 -15.95 5.03
C TYR A 253 -14.65 -14.45 5.31
N ALA A 254 -15.32 -13.65 4.49
CA ALA A 254 -15.48 -12.21 4.74
C ALA A 254 -16.28 -11.95 6.02
N ASN A 255 -17.38 -12.67 6.23
CA ASN A 255 -18.17 -12.57 7.46
C ASN A 255 -17.41 -13.07 8.68
N GLN A 256 -16.68 -14.18 8.53
CA GLN A 256 -15.83 -14.70 9.59
C GLN A 256 -14.72 -13.70 9.98
N TRP A 257 -14.05 -13.10 8.99
CA TRP A 257 -13.04 -12.08 9.24
C TRP A 257 -13.60 -10.85 9.96
N ARG A 258 -14.77 -10.34 9.55
CA ARG A 258 -15.43 -9.23 10.26
C ARG A 258 -15.66 -9.56 11.73
N SER A 259 -16.16 -10.77 12.03
CA SER A 259 -16.35 -11.21 13.41
C SER A 259 -15.05 -11.27 14.24
N TRP A 260 -13.93 -11.57 13.58
CA TRP A 260 -12.61 -11.56 14.23
C TRP A 260 -12.05 -10.16 14.41
N ALA A 261 -12.31 -9.27 13.45
CA ALA A 261 -11.89 -7.88 13.46
C ALA A 261 -12.65 -7.05 14.52
N GLU A 262 -13.89 -7.42 14.84
CA GLU A 262 -14.77 -6.74 15.79
C GLU A 262 -14.73 -7.30 17.22
N SER A 263 -13.97 -8.38 17.48
CA SER A 263 -13.96 -9.09 18.77
C SER A 263 -13.42 -8.22 19.93
N PRO A 264 -13.89 -8.32 21.19
CA PRO A 264 -13.47 -7.47 22.32
C PRO A 264 -12.00 -7.59 22.76
N LEU A 265 -11.25 -8.58 22.24
CA LEU A 265 -9.78 -8.64 22.34
C LEU A 265 -9.09 -7.60 21.43
N THR A 266 -9.89 -6.87 20.65
CA THR A 266 -9.54 -5.75 19.76
C THR A 266 -10.06 -4.45 20.37
N ARG A 267 -9.92 -4.27 21.70
CA ARG A 267 -10.09 -2.93 22.28
C ARG A 267 -9.03 -2.04 21.66
N GLU A 268 -9.53 -0.92 21.13
CA GLU A 268 -8.85 0.08 20.33
C GLU A 268 -8.53 -0.38 18.90
N THR A 269 -9.52 -0.21 18.02
CA THR A 269 -9.22 0.32 16.67
C THR A 269 -8.84 1.78 16.82
N THR A 270 -7.67 1.96 17.39
CA THR A 270 -6.81 3.07 17.09
C THR A 270 -5.62 2.38 16.42
N LEU A 271 -5.10 2.96 15.33
CA LEU A 271 -3.66 2.82 15.11
C LEU A 271 -3.03 3.57 16.29
N GLU A 272 -2.97 2.89 17.43
CA GLU A 272 -2.68 3.51 18.71
C GLU A 272 -1.17 3.59 18.87
N HIS A 273 -0.70 4.82 18.90
CA HIS A 273 0.65 5.17 19.31
C HIS A 273 0.70 5.27 20.83
N PRO A 274 1.78 4.82 21.49
CA PRO A 274 2.14 5.32 22.82
C PRO A 274 2.37 6.84 22.80
#